data_AF-A0A496Z7R3-F1
#
_entry.id   AF-A0A496Z7R3-F1
#
_cell.length_a   1.000
_cell.length_b   1.000
_cell.length_c   1.000
_cell.angle_alpha   90.00
_cell.angle_beta   90.00
_cell.angle_gamma   90.00
#
_symmetry.space_group_name_H-M   'P 1'
#
loop_
_entity.id
_entity.type
_entity.pdbx_description
1 polymer ?
#
loop_
_entity_poly.entity_id
_entity_poly.type
_entity_poly.pdbx_seq_one_letter_code
_entity_poly.pdbx_strand_id
1 'polypeptide(L)'
;QIPPGVLKGGKNQLEIRVANTWANRMIGDEQEPDDLNFVPSPRPDRGTGYRKDLVGKVMKDLPDWVINNTPRPSKNRRTFTIWGYYDSGAPLLPSGLLGPVRIVSEK
;
A
#
# COMPACT_ATOMS: atom_id res chain seq x y z
N GLN A 1 12.15 -28.01 -2.09
CA GLN A 1 11.89 -29.24 -1.31
C GLN A 1 11.59 -28.85 0.13
N ILE A 2 10.61 -29.49 0.78
CA ILE A 2 10.33 -29.29 2.21
C ILE A 2 11.53 -29.85 3.00
N PRO A 3 12.08 -29.14 4.00
CA PRO A 3 13.22 -29.66 4.75
C PRO A 3 12.89 -31.00 5.44
N PRO A 4 13.84 -31.96 5.50
CA PRO A 4 13.63 -33.23 6.18
C PRO A 4 13.21 -33.02 7.65
N GLY A 5 12.24 -33.79 8.12
CA GLY A 5 11.78 -33.75 9.52
C GLY A 5 10.75 -32.67 9.87
N VAL A 6 10.41 -31.77 8.93
CA VAL A 6 9.37 -30.73 9.17
C VAL A 6 7.96 -31.29 8.97
N LEU A 7 7.80 -32.24 8.04
CA LEU A 7 6.56 -32.98 7.87
C LEU A 7 6.55 -34.18 8.81
N LYS A 8 5.47 -34.35 9.58
CA LYS A 8 5.25 -35.54 10.41
C LYS A 8 4.00 -36.30 9.98
N GLY A 9 3.97 -37.61 10.26
CA GLY A 9 2.76 -38.41 10.12
C GLY A 9 1.63 -37.83 10.96
N GLY A 10 0.43 -37.71 10.38
CA GLY A 10 -0.73 -37.13 11.05
C GLY A 10 -0.83 -35.60 10.95
N LYS A 11 -1.16 -34.93 12.06
CA LYS A 11 -1.47 -33.50 12.07
C LYS A 11 -0.21 -32.63 11.95
N ASN A 12 -0.25 -31.64 11.06
CA ASN A 12 0.82 -30.66 10.86
C ASN A 12 0.26 -29.24 11.04
N GLN A 13 1.10 -28.32 11.51
CA GLN A 13 0.78 -26.89 11.55
C GLN A 13 1.45 -26.20 10.36
N LEU A 14 0.68 -25.40 9.63
CA LEU A 14 1.17 -24.57 8.53
C LEU A 14 0.95 -23.10 8.88
N GLU A 15 2.02 -22.34 8.97
CA GLU A 15 1.99 -20.89 9.14
C GLU A 15 2.56 -20.25 7.87
N ILE A 16 1.81 -19.33 7.26
CA ILE A 16 2.25 -18.56 6.10
C ILE A 16 2.12 -17.08 6.47
N ARG A 17 3.27 -16.41 6.58
CA ARG A 17 3.33 -14.95 6.75
C ARG A 17 3.38 -14.30 5.38
N VAL A 18 2.35 -13.51 5.07
CA VAL A 18 2.25 -12.81 3.79
C VAL A 18 2.49 -11.33 4.02
N ALA A 19 3.37 -10.75 3.21
CA ALA A 19 3.54 -9.30 3.12
C ALA A 19 2.96 -8.82 1.78
N ASN A 20 2.44 -7.60 1.77
CA ASN A 20 1.97 -6.90 0.57
C ASN A 20 2.65 -5.54 0.43
N THR A 21 2.26 -4.78 -0.59
CA THR A 21 2.78 -3.43 -0.83
C THR A 21 1.87 -2.36 -0.23
N TRP A 22 2.39 -1.14 -0.11
CA TRP A 22 1.64 0.02 0.39
C TRP A 22 0.54 0.53 -0.55
N ALA A 23 0.46 0.05 -1.79
CA ALA A 23 -0.45 0.58 -2.82
C ALA A 23 -1.90 0.64 -2.32
N ASN A 24 -2.47 -0.47 -1.88
CA ASN A 24 -3.86 -0.53 -1.42
C ASN A 24 -4.11 0.32 -0.17
N ARG A 25 -3.08 0.53 0.67
CA ARG A 25 -3.19 1.40 1.85
C ARG A 25 -3.18 2.88 1.46
N MET A 26 -2.36 3.26 0.50
CA MET A 26 -2.38 4.62 -0.07
C MET A 26 -3.70 4.89 -0.80
N ILE A 27 -4.20 3.95 -1.60
CA ILE A 27 -5.51 4.05 -2.26
C ILE A 27 -6.63 4.23 -1.22
N GLY A 28 -6.61 3.46 -0.13
CA GLY A 28 -7.58 3.60 0.95
C GLY A 28 -7.49 4.94 1.68
N ASP A 29 -6.32 5.56 1.76
CA ASP A 29 -6.16 6.88 2.38
C ASP A 29 -6.71 8.03 1.53
N GLU A 30 -6.90 7.83 0.21
CA GLU A 30 -7.56 8.79 -0.68
C GLU A 30 -9.10 8.80 -0.51
N GLN A 31 -9.66 7.88 0.30
CA GLN A 31 -11.09 7.91 0.67
C GLN A 31 -11.38 8.87 1.84
N GLU A 32 -10.33 9.38 2.49
CA GLU A 32 -10.43 10.34 3.59
C GLU A 32 -10.09 11.75 3.07
N PRO A 33 -10.52 12.83 3.76
CA PRO A 33 -10.11 14.18 3.42
C PRO A 33 -8.59 14.34 3.40
N ASP A 34 -8.09 15.11 2.43
CA ASP A 34 -6.67 15.46 2.41
C ASP A 34 -6.29 16.29 3.64
N ASP A 35 -5.12 15.99 4.19
CA ASP A 35 -4.56 16.64 5.37
C ASP A 35 -3.18 17.26 5.12
N LEU A 36 -2.85 17.39 3.84
CA LEU A 36 -1.67 18.01 3.30
C LEU A 36 -2.12 19.03 2.24
N ASN A 37 -1.37 20.12 2.11
CA ASN A 37 -1.58 21.09 1.04
C ASN A 37 -0.97 20.55 -0.26
N PHE A 38 -1.76 19.79 -1.01
CA PHE A 38 -1.35 19.28 -2.32
C PHE A 38 -1.59 20.32 -3.43
N VAL A 39 -0.64 20.40 -4.35
CA VAL A 39 -0.77 21.18 -5.60
C VAL A 39 -0.48 20.29 -6.81
N PRO A 40 -1.01 20.61 -8.01
CA PRO A 40 -0.63 19.92 -9.23
C PRO A 40 0.89 19.89 -9.40
N SER A 41 1.43 18.74 -9.78
CA SER A 41 2.86 18.60 -10.05
C SER A 41 3.28 19.58 -11.16
N PRO A 42 4.40 20.31 -10.99
CA PRO A 42 4.98 21.12 -12.06
C PRO A 42 5.60 20.27 -13.19
N ARG A 43 5.62 18.94 -13.01
CA ARG A 43 6.08 17.94 -13.97
C ARG A 43 4.89 17.10 -14.44
N PRO A 44 4.13 17.56 -15.46
CA PRO A 44 2.97 16.84 -15.95
C PRO A 44 3.34 15.55 -16.70
N ASP A 45 4.60 15.43 -17.16
CA ASP A 45 5.19 14.20 -17.68
C ASP A 45 5.29 13.10 -16.61
N ARG A 46 5.32 13.51 -15.33
CA ARG A 46 5.26 12.62 -14.18
C ARG A 46 3.81 12.49 -13.75
N GLY A 47 3.11 11.58 -14.41
CA GLY A 47 1.76 11.18 -14.03
C GLY A 47 1.74 10.36 -12.74
N THR A 48 0.60 9.74 -12.45
CA THR A 48 0.52 8.75 -11.38
C THR A 48 1.03 7.39 -11.85
N GLY A 49 1.52 6.58 -10.91
CA GLY A 49 2.09 5.27 -11.23
C GLY A 49 1.08 4.24 -11.80
N TYR A 50 -0.21 4.57 -11.83
CA TYR A 50 -1.28 3.67 -12.27
C TYR A 50 -2.18 4.23 -13.38
N ARG A 51 -2.21 5.56 -13.59
CA ARG A 51 -3.00 6.19 -14.66
C ARG A 51 -2.18 7.25 -15.40
N LYS A 52 -2.04 7.09 -16.72
CA LYS A 52 -1.17 7.94 -17.55
C LYS A 52 -1.72 9.35 -17.78
N ASP A 53 -3.04 9.52 -17.70
CA ASP A 53 -3.74 10.78 -17.92
C ASP A 53 -3.89 11.61 -16.62
N LEU A 54 -3.55 11.03 -15.47
CA LEU A 54 -3.61 11.72 -14.19
C LEU A 54 -2.28 12.42 -13.91
N VAL A 55 -2.32 13.75 -13.85
CA VAL A 55 -1.21 14.55 -13.34
C VAL A 55 -1.06 14.29 -11.84
N GLY A 56 0.14 13.92 -11.40
CA GLY A 56 0.41 13.71 -9.97
C GLY A 56 0.24 15.00 -9.16
N LYS A 57 -0.06 14.86 -7.86
CA LYS A 57 -0.08 15.98 -6.91
C LYS A 57 1.17 15.93 -6.01
N VAL A 58 1.75 17.09 -5.69
CA VAL A 58 2.93 17.20 -4.82
C VAL A 58 2.60 18.05 -3.60
N MET A 59 3.15 17.68 -2.45
CA MET A 59 3.01 18.46 -1.22
C MET A 59 3.71 19.81 -1.39
N LYS A 60 2.96 20.90 -1.22
CA LYS A 60 3.44 22.28 -1.38
C LYS A 60 4.35 22.70 -0.23
N ASP A 61 3.95 22.38 0.98
CA ASP A 61 4.60 22.80 2.23
C ASP A 61 4.57 21.67 3.26
N LEU A 62 5.55 21.67 4.16
CA LEU A 62 5.55 20.75 5.29
C LEU A 62 4.38 21.15 6.22
N PRO A 63 3.51 20.22 6.63
CA PRO A 63 2.36 20.57 7.47
C PRO A 63 2.78 21.09 8.85
N ASP A 64 1.97 21.99 9.41
CA ASP A 64 2.21 22.56 10.74
C ASP A 64 2.35 21.49 11.83
N TRP A 65 1.61 20.38 11.73
CA TRP A 65 1.69 19.31 12.72
C TRP A 65 3.03 18.57 12.68
N VAL A 66 3.69 18.53 11.52
CA VAL A 66 5.06 18.01 11.38
C VAL A 66 6.05 19.01 11.96
N ILE A 67 5.94 20.29 11.59
CA ILE A 67 6.86 21.35 12.02
C ILE A 67 6.83 21.53 13.55
N ASN A 68 5.63 21.56 14.13
CA ASN A 68 5.41 21.84 15.54
C ASN A 68 5.39 20.58 16.41
N ASN A 69 5.68 19.40 15.84
CA ASN A 69 5.65 18.10 16.53
C ASN A 69 4.32 17.86 17.27
N THR A 70 3.20 18.20 16.64
CA THR A 70 1.86 17.98 17.18
C THR A 70 1.20 16.77 16.54
N PRO A 71 0.15 16.19 17.16
CA PRO A 71 -0.54 15.05 16.58
C PRO A 71 -1.10 15.37 15.19
N ARG A 72 -0.92 14.43 14.26
CA ARG A 72 -1.52 14.51 12.92
C ARG A 72 -3.05 14.64 13.04
N PRO A 73 -3.68 15.61 12.33
CA PRO A 73 -5.12 15.85 12.46
C PRO A 73 -5.96 14.70 11.87
N SER A 74 -5.46 14.02 10.84
CA SER A 74 -6.09 12.82 10.29
C SER A 74 -6.05 11.66 11.26
N LYS A 75 -7.23 11.12 11.58
CA LYS A 75 -7.37 9.92 12.42
C LYS A 75 -7.30 8.62 11.62
N ASN A 76 -7.74 8.66 10.36
CA ASN A 76 -7.97 7.45 9.56
C ASN A 76 -6.91 7.23 8.47
N ARG A 77 -6.23 8.30 8.00
CA ARG A 77 -5.11 8.17 7.06
C ARG A 77 -3.92 7.52 7.74
N ARG A 78 -3.28 6.55 7.08
CA ARG A 78 -2.14 5.79 7.63
C ARG A 78 -0.81 6.21 7.04
N THR A 79 -0.79 6.57 5.77
CA THR A 79 0.41 6.91 5.01
C THR A 79 0.65 8.42 5.00
N PHE A 80 1.90 8.81 4.91
CA PHE A 80 2.35 10.17 4.72
C PHE A 80 3.36 10.16 3.57
N THR A 81 3.01 10.80 2.46
CA THR A 81 3.83 10.82 1.25
C THR A 81 3.86 12.23 0.68
N ILE A 82 5.00 12.62 0.11
CA ILE A 82 5.17 13.94 -0.52
C ILE A 82 4.55 14.01 -1.92
N TRP A 83 4.11 12.87 -2.47
CA TRP A 83 3.56 12.73 -3.81
C TRP A 83 2.28 11.91 -3.77
N GLY A 84 1.18 12.44 -4.32
CA GLY A 84 -0.07 11.71 -4.48
C GLY A 84 0.01 10.74 -5.64
N TYR A 85 0.23 9.46 -5.33
CA TYR A 85 0.34 8.39 -6.31
C TYR A 85 -1.00 7.83 -6.80
N TYR A 86 -2.08 8.06 -6.06
CA TYR A 86 -3.40 7.50 -6.31
C TYR A 86 -4.48 8.57 -6.16
N ASP A 87 -5.62 8.39 -6.83
CA ASP A 87 -6.88 9.06 -6.51
C ASP A 87 -7.87 8.06 -5.87
N SER A 88 -9.00 8.57 -5.39
CA SER A 88 -10.04 7.74 -4.76
C SER A 88 -10.71 6.73 -5.71
N GLY A 89 -10.51 6.88 -7.03
CA GLY A 89 -10.99 5.97 -8.06
C GLY A 89 -9.98 4.89 -8.46
N ALA A 90 -8.77 4.88 -7.87
CA ALA A 90 -7.76 3.89 -8.19
C ALA A 90 -8.22 2.47 -7.81
N PRO A 91 -8.06 1.48 -8.70
CA PRO A 91 -8.44 0.10 -8.39
C PRO A 91 -7.49 -0.51 -7.37
N LEU A 92 -8.02 -1.30 -6.44
CA LEU A 92 -7.21 -2.09 -5.53
C LEU A 92 -6.45 -3.18 -6.31
N LEU A 93 -5.20 -3.40 -5.92
CA LEU A 93 -4.35 -4.44 -6.48
C LEU A 93 -4.59 -5.78 -5.76
N PRO A 94 -4.48 -6.92 -6.48
CA PRO A 94 -4.45 -8.24 -5.84
C PRO A 94 -3.32 -8.30 -4.78
N SER A 95 -3.66 -8.77 -3.58
CA SER A 95 -2.75 -8.78 -2.45
C SER A 95 -3.10 -9.92 -1.50
N GLY A 96 -2.09 -10.68 -1.06
CA GLY A 96 -2.26 -11.76 -0.09
C GLY A 96 -1.97 -13.15 -0.66
N LEU A 97 -2.39 -14.19 0.07
CA LEU A 97 -2.31 -15.59 -0.37
C LEU A 97 -3.48 -15.90 -1.29
N LEU A 98 -3.33 -15.62 -2.59
CA LEU A 98 -4.41 -15.75 -3.58
C LEU A 98 -4.76 -17.21 -3.92
N GLY A 99 -3.81 -18.12 -3.75
CA GLY A 99 -4.03 -19.56 -3.94
C GLY A 99 -4.15 -20.00 -5.41
N PRO A 100 -4.53 -21.27 -5.65
CA PRO A 100 -4.83 -22.28 -4.63
C PRO A 100 -3.58 -22.78 -3.90
N VAL A 101 -3.70 -23.09 -2.61
CA VAL A 101 -2.66 -23.80 -1.84
C VAL A 101 -2.88 -25.30 -1.99
N ARG A 102 -1.86 -26.02 -2.45
CA ARG A 102 -1.93 -27.47 -2.71
C ARG A 102 -0.74 -28.20 -2.10
N ILE A 103 -1.00 -29.39 -1.58
CA ILE A 103 0.03 -30.38 -1.25
C ILE A 103 0.21 -31.26 -2.48
N VAL A 104 1.43 -31.35 -3.01
CA VAL A 104 1.76 -32.18 -4.17
C VAL A 104 2.97 -33.06 -3.82
N SER A 105 2.92 -34.32 -4.24
CA SER A 105 4.04 -35.26 -4.12
C SER A 105 4.77 -35.34 -5.45
N GLU A 106 6.08 -35.12 -5.45
CA GLU A 106 6.95 -35.34 -6.60
C GLU A 106 7.45 -36.80 -6.58
N LYS A 107 7.50 -37.46 -7.74
CA LYS A 107 7.95 -38.85 -7.89
C LYS A 107 9.47 -38.93 -8.01
#